data_AF-A0AAN7QH58-F1
#
_entry.id   AF-A0AAN7QH58-F1
#
_cell.length_a   1.000
_cell.length_b   1.000
_cell.length_c   1.000
_cell.angle_alpha   90.00
_cell.angle_beta   90.00
_cell.angle_gamma   90.00
#
_symmetry.space_group_name_H-M   'P 1'
#
loop_
_entity.id
_entity.type
_entity.pdbx_description
1 polymer ?
#
loop_
_entity_poly.entity_id
_entity_poly.type
_entity_poly.pdbx_seq_one_letter_code
_entity_poly.pdbx_strand_id
1 'polypeptide(L)' 'MNLGWMVLPFIGFGIGWYLDKRETERMTLFRDKSALYGRQHDDPSRPPSWP' A
#
# COMPACT_ATOMS: atom_id res chain seq x y z
N MET A 1 -29.62 -0.21 18.77
CA MET A 1 -28.78 -0.29 17.56
C MET A 1 -28.38 -1.74 17.39
N ASN A 2 -28.80 -2.43 16.33
CA ASN A 2 -28.44 -3.85 16.15
C ASN A 2 -26.94 -3.97 15.84
N LEU A 3 -26.29 -4.99 16.41
CA LEU A 3 -24.85 -5.25 16.27
C LEU A 3 -24.41 -5.31 14.79
N GLY A 4 -25.25 -5.86 13.91
CA GLY A 4 -24.96 -5.95 12.48
C GLY A 4 -24.71 -4.59 11.81
N TRP A 5 -25.44 -3.54 12.20
CA TRP A 5 -25.25 -2.19 11.65
C TRP A 5 -23.93 -1.55 12.08
N MET A 6 -23.36 -1.97 13.22
CA MET A 6 -22.03 -1.52 13.64
C MET A 6 -20.90 -2.26 12.93
N VAL A 7 -21.11 -3.51 12.50
CA VAL A 7 -20.07 -4.34 11.85
C VAL A 7 -19.89 -3.98 10.36
N LEU A 8 -20.97 -3.61 9.67
CA LEU A 8 -20.94 -3.23 8.26
C LEU A 8 -19.85 -2.19 7.87
N PRO A 9 -19.69 -1.05 8.57
CA PRO A 9 -18.64 -0.09 8.22
C PRO A 9 -17.22 -0.65 8.36
N PHE A 10 -16.96 -1.53 9.33
CA PHE A 10 -15.64 -2.16 9.48
C PHE A 10 -15.32 -3.14 8.35
N ILE A 11 -16.33 -3.88 7.88
CA ILE A 11 -16.16 -4.77 6.71
C ILE A 11 -15.87 -3.93 5.46
N GLY A 12 -16.64 -2.86 5.22
CA GLY A 12 -16.41 -1.95 4.10
C GLY A 12 -15.02 -1.32 4.14
N PHE A 13 -14.57 -0.87 5.31
CA PHE A 13 -13.23 -0.35 5.52
C PHE A 13 -12.15 -1.41 5.23
N GLY A 14 -12.30 -2.63 5.76
CA GLY A 14 -11.33 -3.71 5.54
C GLY A 14 -11.17 -4.07 4.07
N ILE A 15 -12.28 -4.13 3.32
CA ILE A 15 -12.25 -4.38 1.87
C ILE A 15 -11.59 -3.20 1.14
N GLY A 16 -11.98 -1.97 1.45
CA GLY A 16 -11.41 -0.77 0.82
C GLY A 16 -9.90 -0.68 1.03
N TRP A 17 -9.45 -0.86 2.28
CA TRP A 17 -8.03 -0.88 2.63
C TRP A 17 -7.25 -1.98 1.89
N TYR A 18 -7.85 -3.18 1.78
CA TYR A 18 -7.22 -4.28 1.05
C TYR A 18 -7.04 -3.95 -0.43
N LEU A 19 -8.07 -3.42 -1.09
CA LEU A 19 -8.00 -3.05 -2.51
C LEU A 19 -6.97 -1.93 -2.76
N ASP A 20 -6.96 -0.91 -1.90
CA ASP A 20 -6.01 0.21 -1.98
C ASP A 20 -4.55 -0.26 -1.88
N LYS A 21 -4.29 -1.20 -0.96
CA LYS A 21 -2.97 -1.81 -0.82
C LYS A 21 -2.52 -2.56 -2.09
N ARG A 22 -3.43 -3.32 -2.72
CA ARG A 22 -3.12 -4.06 -3.95
C ARG A 22 -2.85 -3.14 -5.12
N GLU A 23 -3.55 -2.02 -5.20
CA GLU A 23 -3.31 -1.02 -6.25
C GLU A 23 -1.99 -0.28 -6.02
N THR A 24 -1.65 0.03 -4.77
CA THR A 24 -0.33 0.57 -4.40
C THR A 24 0.81 -0.36 -4.82
N GLU A 25 0.68 -1.67 -4.57
CA GLU A 25 1.67 -2.69 -4.99
C GLU A 25 1.88 -2.70 -6.53
N ARG A 26 0.84 -2.38 -7.31
CA ARG A 26 0.91 -2.28 -8.79
C ARG A 26 1.58 -0.99 -9.26
N MET A 27 1.60 0.06 -8.44
CA MET A 27 2.20 1.37 -8.76
C MET A 27 3.69 1.48 -8.39
N THR A 28 4.38 0.36 -8.22
CA THR A 28 5.78 0.31 -7.76
C THR A 28 6.83 0.47 -8.87
N LEU A 29 6.42 0.55 -10.14
CA LEU A 29 7.35 0.58 -11.28
C LEU A 29 8.31 1.78 -11.27
N PHE A 30 7.85 2.93 -10.76
CA PHE A 30 8.64 4.16 -10.65
C PHE A 30 9.20 4.39 -9.23
N ARG A 31 9.09 3.39 -8.35
CA ARG A 31 9.62 3.46 -6.99
C ARG A 31 11.14 3.62 -7.01
N ASP A 32 11.64 4.55 -6.21
CA ASP A 32 13.07 4.87 -6.08
C ASP A 32 13.74 5.28 -7.42
N LYS A 33 12.96 5.80 -8.38
CA LYS A 33 13.43 6.28 -9.69
C LYS A 33 13.13 7.75 -9.98
N SER A 34 12.52 8.47 -9.04
CA SER A 34 12.23 9.89 -9.21
C SER A 34 13.49 10.75 -9.09
N ALA A 35 13.49 11.97 -9.64
CA ALA A 35 14.66 12.85 -9.57
C ALA A 35 15.07 13.22 -8.14
N LEU A 36 14.11 13.26 -7.20
CA LEU A 36 14.34 13.65 -5.80
C LEU A 36 14.68 12.46 -4.89
N TYR A 37 14.10 11.29 -5.13
CA TYR A 37 14.24 10.10 -4.28
C TYR A 37 14.86 8.90 -5.01
N GLY A 38 15.46 9.16 -6.18
CA GLY A 38 16.22 8.18 -6.96
C GLY A 38 17.37 7.65 -6.13
N ARG A 39 17.42 6.33 -5.93
CA ARG A 39 18.50 5.69 -5.15
C ARG A 39 19.25 4.69 -6.03
N GLN A 40 20.57 4.66 -5.89
CA GLN A 40 21.36 3.52 -6.39
C GLN A 40 21.07 2.33 -5.47
N HIS A 41 20.61 1.22 -6.05
CA HIS A 41 20.40 -0.03 -5.33
C HIS A 41 21.75 -0.72 -5.11
N ASP A 42 22.58 -0.12 -4.26
CA ASP A 42 23.94 -0.61 -4.00
C ASP A 42 23.96 -1.85 -3.11
N ASP A 43 22.87 -2.10 -2.36
CA ASP A 43 22.70 -3.25 -1.48
C ASP A 43 21.47 -4.07 -1.92
N PRO A 44 21.65 -5.29 -2.46
CA PRO A 44 20.56 -6.19 -2.84
C PRO A 44 19.71 -6.67 -1.65
N SER A 45 20.18 -6.46 -0.41
CA SER A 45 19.48 -6.81 0.83
C SER A 45 18.52 -5.72 1.30
N ARG A 46 18.59 -4.51 0.72
CA ARG A 46 17.82 -3.37 1.20
C ARG A 46 16.38 -3.41 0.69
N PRO A 47 15.37 -3.39 1.57
CA PRO A 47 13.99 -3.34 1.13
C PRO A 47 13.68 -2.01 0.43
N PRO A 48 12.67 -2.01 -0.47
CA PRO A 48 12.22 -0.79 -1.12
C PRO A 48 11.70 0.26 -0.14
N SER A 49 11.65 1.51 -0.57
CA SER A 49 11.30 2.64 0.30
C SER A 49 9.86 2.67 0.79
N TRP A 50 8.94 2.11 0.01
CA TRP A 50 7.53 1.95 0.35
C TRP A 50 6.98 0.73 -0.42
N PRO A 51 5.83 0.17 0.00
CA PRO A 51 5.24 -1.04 -0.57
C PRO A 51 5.14 -1.03 -2.09
#